data_AF-A0A7X7CWR9-F1
#
_entry.id   AF-A0A7X7CWR9-F1
#
_cell.length_a   1.000
_cell.length_b   1.000
_cell.length_c   1.000
_cell.angle_alpha   90.00
_cell.angle_beta   90.00
_cell.angle_gamma   90.00
#
_symmetry.space_group_name_H-M   'P 1'
#
loop_
_entity.id
_entity.type
_entity.pdbx_description
1 polymer ?
#
loop_
_entity_poly.entity_id
_entity_poly.type
_entity_poly.pdbx_seq_one_letter_code
_entity_poly.pdbx_strand_id
1 'polypeptide(L)'
;LQGVRCLDTVAGTNGNGPEAALRFAGETDVIWYDLPRPLLLETPQGSLEIATSGFPDAVVWNPWAERAVSLADLPDEDYRRMLCIEAAAIGHPVSLAAGAAWLGRQVLEAR
;
A
#
# COMPACT_ATOMS: atom_id res chain seq x y z
N LEU A 1 3.44 9.95 5.61
CA LEU A 1 2.28 10.01 4.69
C LEU A 1 1.59 11.38 4.67
N GLN A 2 1.88 12.28 5.62
CA GLN A 2 1.27 13.61 5.69
C GLN A 2 1.33 14.37 4.36
N GLY A 3 0.17 14.85 3.90
CA GLY A 3 0.04 15.65 2.69
C GLY A 3 0.22 14.87 1.37
N VAL A 4 0.64 13.61 1.41
CA VAL A 4 0.84 12.77 0.22
C VAL A 4 -0.50 12.56 -0.47
N ARG A 5 -0.55 12.79 -1.78
CA ARG A 5 -1.77 12.62 -2.59
C ARG A 5 -2.18 11.15 -2.63
N CYS A 6 -3.47 10.88 -2.49
CA CYS A 6 -4.01 9.53 -2.57
C CYS A 6 -5.37 9.47 -3.27
N LEU A 7 -5.74 8.27 -3.69
CA LEU A 7 -7.08 7.88 -4.14
C LEU A 7 -7.56 6.73 -3.26
N ASP A 8 -8.62 6.95 -2.50
CA ASP A 8 -9.37 5.91 -1.81
C ASP A 8 -10.32 5.27 -2.83
N THR A 9 -10.07 4.01 -3.21
CA THR A 9 -10.86 3.29 -4.20
C THR A 9 -12.12 2.65 -3.59
N VAL A 10 -12.20 2.53 -2.26
CA VAL A 10 -13.44 2.14 -1.56
C VAL A 10 -14.45 3.27 -1.66
N ALA A 11 -14.04 4.50 -1.32
CA ALA A 11 -14.88 5.69 -1.38
C ALA A 11 -14.96 6.30 -2.80
N GLY A 12 -14.02 5.96 -3.68
CA GLY A 12 -13.87 6.56 -5.01
C GLY A 12 -13.46 8.03 -4.97
N THR A 13 -12.74 8.46 -3.94
CA THR A 13 -12.41 9.88 -3.70
C THR A 13 -10.92 10.14 -3.62
N ASN A 14 -10.50 11.27 -4.17
CA ASN A 14 -9.12 11.75 -4.02
C ASN A 14 -8.95 12.49 -2.70
N GLY A 15 -7.76 12.42 -2.13
CA GLY A 15 -7.43 13.10 -0.89
C GLY A 15 -5.93 13.30 -0.69
N ASN A 16 -5.59 13.70 0.53
CA ASN A 16 -4.23 13.84 1.01
C ASN A 16 -4.08 13.08 2.31
N GLY A 17 -2.88 12.56 2.56
CA GLY A 17 -2.60 11.80 3.76
C GLY A 17 -2.75 12.59 5.05
N PRO A 18 -3.13 11.91 6.14
CA PRO A 18 -3.40 12.53 7.43
C PRO A 18 -2.14 13.16 8.05
N GLU A 19 -2.32 14.11 8.97
CA GLU A 19 -1.21 14.69 9.73
C GLU A 19 -0.52 13.69 10.67
N ALA A 20 -1.26 12.67 11.11
CA ALA A 20 -0.75 11.59 11.96
C ALA A 20 -0.43 10.32 11.15
N ALA A 21 0.08 9.29 11.84
CA ALA A 21 0.25 7.96 11.25
C ALA A 21 -1.09 7.39 10.78
N LEU A 22 -1.10 6.72 9.62
CA LEU A 22 -2.28 6.02 9.12
C LEU A 22 -2.66 4.88 10.10
N ARG A 23 -3.95 4.79 10.43
CA ARG A 23 -4.53 3.73 11.26
C ARG A 23 -5.65 3.07 10.48
N PHE A 24 -5.78 1.76 10.65
CA PHE A 24 -6.77 0.95 9.94
C PHE A 24 -7.93 0.63 10.89
N ALA A 25 -9.14 1.04 10.51
CA ALA A 25 -10.36 0.85 11.30
C ALA A 25 -11.55 0.33 10.48
N GLY A 26 -11.30 -0.04 9.22
CA GLY A 26 -12.30 -0.51 8.25
C GLY A 26 -11.62 -0.97 6.97
N GLU A 27 -12.42 -1.33 5.97
CA GLU A 27 -11.92 -1.67 4.64
C GLU A 27 -11.05 -0.53 4.12
N THR A 28 -9.86 -0.89 3.64
CA THR A 28 -8.88 0.05 3.13
C THR A 28 -8.45 -0.44 1.77
N ASP A 29 -8.59 0.40 0.76
CA ASP A 29 -8.01 0.21 -0.56
C ASP A 29 -7.62 1.60 -1.06
N VAL A 30 -6.34 1.95 -0.89
CA VAL A 30 -5.86 3.32 -1.13
C VAL A 30 -4.59 3.30 -1.94
N ILE A 31 -4.63 3.99 -3.08
CA ILE A 31 -3.47 4.27 -3.92
C ILE A 31 -2.82 5.56 -3.43
N TRP A 32 -1.55 5.49 -3.04
CA TRP A 32 -0.73 6.60 -2.61
C TRP A 32 0.28 6.94 -3.69
N TYR A 33 0.25 8.18 -4.16
CA TYR A 33 1.10 8.62 -5.27
C TYR A 33 2.36 9.32 -4.79
N ASP A 34 3.46 9.13 -5.51
CA ASP A 34 4.72 9.86 -5.29
C ASP A 34 5.20 9.78 -3.84
N LEU A 35 5.18 8.57 -3.27
CA LEU A 35 5.37 8.32 -1.85
C LEU A 35 6.81 8.58 -1.38
N PRO A 36 7.00 9.31 -0.26
CA PRO A 36 8.27 9.33 0.45
C PRO A 36 8.64 7.93 0.97
N ARG A 37 9.94 7.67 1.08
CA ARG A 37 10.49 6.36 1.47
C ARG A 37 11.66 6.53 2.46
N PRO A 38 11.92 5.50 3.29
CA PRO A 38 11.17 4.25 3.43
C PRO A 38 9.80 4.47 4.11
N LEU A 39 8.89 3.50 3.96
CA LEU A 39 7.67 3.43 4.78
C LEU A 39 7.98 2.63 6.05
N LEU A 40 7.32 2.99 7.14
CA LEU A 40 7.41 2.27 8.41
C LEU A 40 6.03 1.71 8.78
N LEU A 41 5.94 0.40 8.93
CA LEU A 41 4.79 -0.28 9.50
C LEU A 41 5.07 -0.60 10.96
N GLU A 42 4.26 -0.06 11.87
CA GLU A 42 4.35 -0.33 13.30
C GLU A 42 3.23 -1.26 13.75
N THR A 43 3.58 -2.31 14.48
CA THR A 43 2.65 -3.25 15.12
C THR A 43 3.01 -3.43 16.59
N PRO A 44 2.10 -3.96 17.42
CA PRO A 44 2.46 -4.33 18.79
C PRO A 44 3.60 -5.35 18.89
N GLN A 45 3.86 -6.12 17.82
CA GLN A 45 4.87 -7.17 17.78
C GLN A 45 6.24 -6.69 17.28
N GLY A 46 6.35 -5.46 16.80
CA GLY A 46 7.57 -4.92 16.22
C GLY A 46 7.28 -3.98 15.05
N SER A 47 8.34 -3.59 14.35
CA SER A 47 8.22 -2.70 13.19
C SER A 47 8.88 -3.28 11.95
N LEU A 48 8.37 -2.88 10.78
CA LEU A 48 8.86 -3.30 9.48
C LEU A 48 9.16 -2.06 8.66
N GLU A 49 10.42 -1.92 8.24
CA GLU A 49 10.85 -0.90 7.29
C GLU A 49 10.66 -1.43 5.86
N ILE A 50 10.01 -0.63 5.02
CA ILE A 50 9.64 -1.00 3.66
C ILE A 50 10.27 0.03 2.71
N ALA A 51 11.34 -0.39 2.04
CA ALA A 51 12.02 0.42 1.04
C ALA A 51 11.68 -0.08 -0.36
N THR A 52 11.46 0.84 -1.31
CA THR A 52 11.20 0.47 -2.71
C THR A 52 12.07 1.29 -3.66
N SER A 53 12.47 0.69 -4.78
CA SER A 53 13.13 1.37 -5.90
C SER A 53 12.42 1.02 -7.21
N GLY A 54 12.29 1.98 -8.12
CA GLY A 54 11.58 1.82 -9.39
C GLY A 54 10.06 2.05 -9.31
N PHE A 55 9.47 1.98 -8.13
CA PHE A 55 8.03 2.12 -7.89
C PHE A 55 7.69 3.46 -7.21
N PRO A 56 7.20 4.50 -7.90
CA PRO A 56 6.85 5.81 -7.31
C PRO A 56 5.74 5.75 -6.26
N ASP A 57 4.82 4.79 -6.40
CA ASP A 57 3.55 4.74 -5.71
C ASP A 57 3.46 3.50 -4.81
N ALA A 58 2.42 3.43 -3.98
CA ALA A 58 2.06 2.21 -3.29
C ALA A 58 0.55 2.06 -3.13
N VAL A 59 0.08 0.82 -3.09
CA VAL A 59 -1.27 0.49 -2.65
C VAL A 59 -1.20 0.01 -1.20
N VAL A 60 -2.11 0.52 -0.36
CA VAL A 60 -2.32 -0.01 0.98
C VAL A 60 -3.71 -0.63 1.02
N TRP A 61 -3.76 -1.94 1.28
CA TRP A 61 -4.99 -2.72 1.18
C TRP A 61 -5.22 -3.66 2.37
N ASN A 62 -6.46 -3.64 2.87
CA ASN A 62 -7.01 -4.62 3.79
C ASN A 62 -8.54 -4.73 3.53
N PRO A 63 -9.07 -5.94 3.27
CA PRO A 63 -10.48 -6.10 2.90
C PRO A 63 -11.44 -5.84 4.06
N TRP A 64 -10.98 -5.96 5.31
CA TRP A 64 -11.85 -6.00 6.49
C TRP A 64 -12.88 -7.14 6.46
N ALA A 65 -13.70 -7.21 7.50
CA ALA A 65 -14.58 -8.36 7.74
C ALA A 65 -15.60 -8.60 6.60
N GLU A 66 -16.30 -7.55 6.15
CA GLU A 66 -17.40 -7.71 5.19
C GLU A 66 -16.90 -8.15 3.81
N ARG A 67 -15.78 -7.59 3.34
CA ARG A 67 -15.20 -7.97 2.06
C ARG A 67 -14.48 -9.32 2.14
N ALA A 68 -13.83 -9.65 3.25
CA ALA A 68 -13.09 -10.90 3.42
C ALA A 68 -13.97 -12.14 3.18
N VAL A 69 -15.20 -12.16 3.70
CA VAL A 69 -16.17 -13.27 3.51
C VAL A 69 -16.48 -13.53 2.02
N SER A 70 -16.30 -12.52 1.15
CA SER A 70 -16.52 -12.66 -0.29
C SER A 70 -15.31 -13.15 -1.08
N LEU A 71 -14.12 -13.22 -0.45
CA LEU A 71 -12.88 -13.67 -1.07
C LEU A 71 -12.70 -15.17 -0.86
N ALA A 72 -12.95 -15.96 -1.91
CA ALA A 72 -12.96 -17.41 -1.82
C ALA A 72 -11.61 -18.04 -1.39
N ASP A 73 -10.51 -17.31 -1.58
CA ASP A 73 -9.13 -17.70 -1.28
C ASP A 73 -8.58 -17.09 0.02
N LEU A 74 -9.40 -16.35 0.77
CA LEU A 74 -9.04 -15.76 2.05
C LEU A 74 -10.03 -16.22 3.14
N PRO A 75 -9.58 -16.89 4.22
CA PRO A 75 -10.46 -17.18 5.35
C PRO A 75 -11.07 -15.91 5.96
N ASP A 76 -12.35 -15.99 6.37
CA ASP A 76 -13.17 -14.85 6.80
C ASP A 76 -12.49 -13.91 7.83
N GLU A 77 -11.64 -14.45 8.70
CA GLU A 77 -10.98 -13.69 9.79
C GLU A 77 -9.50 -13.35 9.54
N ASP A 78 -8.93 -13.81 8.43
CA ASP A 78 -7.49 -13.63 8.15
C ASP A 78 -7.12 -12.18 7.78
N TYR A 79 -8.10 -11.35 7.44
CA TYR A 79 -7.91 -9.89 7.29
C TYR A 79 -7.26 -9.26 8.54
N ARG A 80 -7.45 -9.84 9.74
CA ARG A 80 -6.86 -9.35 10.99
C ARG A 80 -5.34 -9.60 11.09
N ARG A 81 -4.80 -10.48 10.25
CA ARG A 81 -3.41 -10.96 10.31
C ARG A 81 -2.59 -10.51 9.10
N MET A 82 -3.17 -9.69 8.23
CA MET A 82 -2.53 -9.23 7.00
C MET A 82 -2.73 -7.73 6.79
N LEU A 83 -1.78 -7.13 6.08
CA LEU A 83 -1.90 -5.79 5.51
C LEU A 83 -1.06 -5.82 4.24
N CYS A 84 -1.65 -5.46 3.11
CA CYS A 84 -0.90 -5.31 1.87
C CYS A 84 -0.32 -3.90 1.80
N ILE A 85 0.98 -3.82 1.55
CA ILE A 85 1.71 -2.60 1.21
C ILE A 85 2.48 -2.90 -0.07
N GLU A 86 1.90 -2.52 -1.19
CA GLU A 86 2.29 -3.00 -2.51
C GLU A 86 3.10 -1.93 -3.23
N ALA A 87 4.34 -2.25 -3.63
CA ALA A 87 5.14 -1.32 -4.42
C ALA A 87 4.57 -1.17 -5.84
N ALA A 88 4.26 0.05 -6.27
CA ALA A 88 3.51 0.29 -7.50
C ALA A 88 4.05 1.45 -8.37
N ALA A 89 3.67 1.43 -9.66
CA ALA A 89 3.91 2.51 -10.62
C ALA A 89 2.60 2.77 -11.39
N ILE A 90 1.68 3.50 -10.76
CA ILE A 90 0.29 3.68 -11.19
C ILE A 90 0.07 5.08 -11.75
N GLY A 91 0.46 6.13 -11.02
CA GLY A 91 0.24 7.52 -11.43
C GLY A 91 0.97 7.86 -12.73
N HIS A 92 2.16 7.29 -12.89
CA HIS A 92 2.98 7.38 -14.10
C HIS A 92 3.47 5.99 -14.50
N PRO A 93 2.69 5.23 -15.30
CA PRO A 93 3.08 3.91 -15.74
C PRO A 93 4.39 3.92 -16.51
N VAL A 94 5.21 2.89 -16.29
CA VAL A 94 6.50 2.75 -16.97
C VAL A 94 6.26 2.39 -18.44
N SER A 95 6.83 3.17 -19.35
CA SER A 95 6.86 2.87 -20.79
C SER A 95 8.25 2.39 -21.20
N LEU A 96 8.31 1.27 -21.94
CA LEU A 96 9.55 0.67 -22.40
C LEU A 96 9.61 0.63 -23.94
N ALA A 97 10.71 1.14 -24.49
CA ALA A 97 11.03 0.95 -25.91
C ALA A 97 11.55 -0.48 -26.17
N ALA A 98 11.58 -0.89 -27.44
CA ALA A 98 12.14 -2.18 -27.83
C ALA A 98 13.61 -2.31 -27.37
N GLY A 99 13.93 -3.42 -26.69
CA GLY A 99 15.25 -3.68 -26.14
C GLY A 99 15.57 -2.96 -24.82
N ALA A 100 14.69 -2.11 -24.31
CA ALA A 100 14.85 -1.51 -22.99
C ALA A 100 14.45 -2.47 -21.87
N ALA A 101 14.92 -2.19 -20.65
CA ALA A 101 14.59 -2.94 -19.45
C ALA A 101 14.23 -1.98 -18.31
N TRP A 102 13.42 -2.47 -17.38
CA TRP A 102 13.09 -1.76 -16.13
C TRP A 102 13.21 -2.73 -14.95
N LEU A 103 13.61 -2.19 -13.80
CA LEU A 103 13.77 -2.93 -12.57
C LEU A 103 13.00 -2.25 -11.44
N GLY A 104 12.14 -3.01 -10.80
CA GLY A 104 11.49 -2.66 -9.54
C GLY A 104 12.02 -3.54 -8.41
N ARG A 105 12.13 -2.99 -7.20
CA ARG A 105 12.48 -3.74 -5.99
C ARG A 105 11.67 -3.23 -4.80
N GLN A 106 11.25 -4.16 -3.95
CA GLN A 106 10.73 -3.90 -2.61
C GLN A 106 11.59 -4.69 -1.61
N VAL A 107 11.95 -4.06 -0.51
CA VAL A 107 12.76 -4.63 0.57
C VAL A 107 11.98 -4.50 1.86
N LEU A 108 11.89 -5.60 2.60
CA LEU A 108 11.23 -5.69 3.89
C LEU A 108 12.31 -6.01 4.93
N GLU A 109 12.52 -5.11 5.88
CA GLU A 109 13.50 -5.28 6.97
C GLU A 109 12.79 -5.18 8.32
N ALA A 110 12.75 -6.29 9.05
CA ALA A 110 12.21 -6.33 10.40
C ALA A 110 13.16 -5.61 11.37
N ARG A 111 12.60 -4.76 12.23
CA ARG A 111 13.30 -3.95 13.22
C ARG A 111 12.87 -4.34 14.63
#